data_AF-A0A9W4MNJ6-F1
#
_entry.id   AF-A0A9W4MNJ6-F1
#
_cell.length_a   1.000
_cell.length_b   1.000
_cell.length_c   1.000
_cell.angle_alpha   90.00
_cell.angle_beta   90.00
_cell.angle_gamma   90.00
#
_symmetry.space_group_name_H-M   'P 1'
#
loop_
_entity.id
_entity.type
_entity.pdbx_description
1 polymer ?
#
loop_
_entity_poly.entity_id
_entity_poly.type
_entity_poly.pdbx_seq_one_letter_code
_entity_poly.pdbx_strand_id
1 'polypeptide(L)' 'MPGRTRPVEKIAKASAQCSVEVAAYGKCVVTDYNSVHKDMCVKEFMRLKNCYLVGNERVPGRSTS' A
#
# COMPACT_ATOMS: atom_id res chain seq x y z
N MET A 1 -5.24 26.23 14.79
CA MET A 1 -4.83 25.96 13.39
C MET A 1 -5.20 24.52 13.07
N PRO A 2 -6.11 24.23 12.13
CA PRO A 2 -6.51 22.85 11.86
C PRO A 2 -5.35 22.10 11.20
N GLY A 3 -5.00 20.96 11.80
CA GLY A 3 -3.81 20.18 11.51
C GLY A 3 -3.71 19.73 10.06
N ARG A 4 -2.55 19.99 9.46
CA ARG A 4 -2.14 19.52 8.14
C ARG A 4 -1.71 18.04 8.14
N THR A 5 -2.05 17.28 9.19
CA THR A 5 -1.77 15.83 9.32
C THR A 5 -2.70 14.95 8.48
N ARG A 6 -3.83 15.49 7.98
CA ARG A 6 -4.85 14.73 7.24
C ARG A 6 -4.34 13.92 6.03
N PRO A 7 -3.35 14.37 5.22
CA PRO A 7 -2.87 13.60 4.07
C PRO A 7 -1.98 12.43 4.49
N VAL A 8 -1.07 12.65 5.44
CA VAL A 8 -0.17 11.60 5.95
C VAL A 8 -0.98 10.53 6.66
N GLU A 9 -1.98 10.93 7.44
CA GLU A 9 -2.87 10.01 8.15
C GLU A 9 -3.71 9.16 7.19
N LYS A 10 -4.20 9.76 6.08
CA LYS A 10 -4.89 9.02 5.01
C LYS A 10 -3.97 8.02 4.31
N ILE A 11 -2.74 8.43 3.99
CA ILE A 11 -1.75 7.55 3.35
C ILE A 11 -1.35 6.43 4.31
N ALA A 12 -1.10 6.73 5.58
CA ALA A 12 -0.78 5.75 6.61
C ALA A 12 -1.92 4.76 6.85
N LYS A 13 -3.17 5.23 6.84
CA LYS A 13 -4.35 4.37 6.98
C LYS A 13 -4.56 3.48 5.76
N ALA A 14 -4.32 4.01 4.56
CA ALA A 14 -4.45 3.26 3.33
C ALA A 14 -3.27 2.29 3.12
N SER A 15 -2.05 2.64 3.56
CA SER A 15 -0.93 1.70 3.63
C SER A 15 -1.17 0.65 4.71
N ALA A 16 -1.82 0.99 5.83
CA ALA A 16 -2.20 0.04 6.86
C ALA A 16 -3.23 -0.98 6.33
N GLN A 17 -4.22 -0.52 5.55
CA GLN A 17 -5.26 -1.35 4.93
C GLN A 17 -4.68 -2.42 3.99
N CYS A 18 -3.62 -2.09 3.27
CA CYS A 18 -2.97 -2.97 2.28
C CYS A 18 -1.53 -3.32 2.70
N SER A 19 -1.26 -3.40 4.01
CA SER A 19 0.11 -3.53 4.55
C SER A 19 0.83 -4.74 3.98
N VAL A 20 0.11 -5.84 3.75
CA VAL A 20 0.65 -7.09 3.24
C VAL A 20 1.10 -6.93 1.78
N GLU A 21 0.25 -6.31 0.96
CA GLU A 21 0.52 -6.05 -0.46
C GLU A 21 1.62 -4.99 -0.63
N VAL A 22 1.62 -3.95 0.21
CA VAL A 22 2.70 -2.93 0.25
C VAL A 22 4.01 -3.59 0.62
N ALA A 23 4.04 -4.41 1.66
CA ALA A 23 5.25 -5.10 2.10
C ALA A 23 5.76 -6.09 1.04
N ALA A 24 4.88 -6.83 0.38
CA ALA A 24 5.25 -7.74 -0.71
C ALA A 24 5.81 -7.00 -1.92
N TYR A 25 5.17 -5.89 -2.34
CA TYR A 25 5.66 -5.03 -3.40
C TYR A 25 7.01 -4.40 -3.05
N GLY A 26 7.14 -3.84 -1.84
CA GLY A 26 8.37 -3.25 -1.34
C GLY A 26 9.49 -4.29 -1.25
N LYS A 27 9.19 -5.52 -0.80
CA LYS A 27 10.17 -6.61 -0.75
C LYS A 27 10.67 -6.98 -2.15
N CYS A 28 9.78 -7.05 -3.14
CA CYS A 28 10.16 -7.31 -4.54
C CYS A 28 11.09 -6.20 -5.07
N VAL A 29 10.74 -4.94 -4.84
CA VAL A 29 11.53 -3.78 -5.26
C VAL A 29 12.89 -3.72 -4.56
N VAL A 30 12.96 -4.00 -3.26
CA VAL A 30 14.22 -3.96 -2.49
C VAL A 30 15.12 -5.15 -2.85
N THR A 31 14.55 -6.31 -3.17
CA THR A 31 15.33 -7.51 -3.54
C THR A 31 16.18 -7.27 -4.78
N ASP A 32 15.62 -6.58 -5.78
CA ASP A 32 16.30 -6.31 -7.05
C ASP A 32 16.37 -4.80 -7.33
N TYR A 33 16.66 -4.00 -6.30
CA TYR A 33 16.60 -2.53 -6.38
C TYR A 33 17.49 -1.93 -7.49
N ASN A 34 18.57 -2.62 -7.85
CA ASN A 34 19.46 -2.24 -8.96
C ASN A 34 18.86 -2.52 -10.34
N SER A 35 18.00 -3.54 -10.46
CA SER A 35 17.40 -4.02 -11.71
C SER A 35 15.89 -3.79 -11.73
N VAL A 36 15.38 -2.87 -10.92
CA VAL A 36 13.96 -2.54 -10.90
C VAL A 36 13.60 -1.95 -12.27
N HIS A 37 12.88 -2.77 -13.03
CA HIS A 37 12.35 -2.41 -14.33
C HIS A 37 10.84 -2.58 -14.33
N LYS A 38 10.20 -1.90 -15.28
CA LYS A 38 8.77 -2.04 -15.54
C LYS A 38 8.45 -3.52 -15.70
N ASP A 39 7.37 -3.98 -15.07
CA ASP A 39 6.88 -5.36 -15.11
C ASP A 39 7.53 -6.39 -14.16
N MET A 40 8.65 -6.08 -13.49
CA MET A 40 9.30 -7.00 -12.52
C MET A 40 8.39 -7.33 -11.32
N CYS A 41 7.83 -6.30 -10.70
CA CYS A 41 6.96 -6.44 -9.52
C CYS A 41 5.47 -6.26 -9.88
N VAL A 42 5.08 -6.49 -11.15
CA VAL A 42 3.70 -6.22 -11.61
C VAL A 42 2.67 -7.07 -10.87
N LYS A 43 2.98 -8.31 -10.50
CA LYS A 43 2.06 -9.15 -9.71
C LYS A 43 1.73 -8.52 -8.35
N GLU A 44 2.76 -8.04 -7.65
CA GLU A 44 2.60 -7.39 -6.35
C GLU A 44 1.96 -6.00 -6.48
N PHE A 45 2.34 -5.26 -7.52
CA PHE A 45 1.74 -3.97 -7.83
C PHE A 45 0.25 -4.08 -8.16
N MET A 46 -0.17 -5.11 -8.92
CA MET A 46 -1.57 -5.36 -9.24
C MET A 46 -2.39 -5.72 -8.00
N ARG A 47 -1.81 -6.49 -7.07
CA ARG A 47 -2.45 -6.79 -5.77
C ARG A 47 -2.61 -5.53 -4.94
N LEU A 48 -1.54 -4.74 -4.81
CA LEU A 48 -1.55 -3.46 -4.10
C LEU A 48 -2.59 -2.49 -4.69
N LYS A 49 -2.60 -2.35 -6.02
CA LYS A 49 -3.57 -1.51 -6.74
C LYS A 49 -5.00 -1.99 -6.50
N ASN A 50 -5.26 -3.29 -6.59
CA ASN A 50 -6.60 -3.83 -6.34
C ASN A 50 -7.03 -3.59 -4.89
N CYS A 51 -6.11 -3.73 -3.93
CA CYS A 51 -6.40 -3.44 -2.53
C CYS A 51 -6.73 -1.96 -2.31
N TYR A 52 -6.00 -1.02 -2.94
CA TYR A 52 -6.34 0.41 -2.89
C TYR A 52 -7.69 0.74 -3.58
N LEU A 53 -8.00 0.08 -4.70
CA LEU A 53 -9.25 0.30 -5.44
C LEU A 53 -10.47 -0.24 -4.69
N VAL A 54 -10.35 -1.41 -4.06
CA VAL A 54 -11.43 -2.05 -3.28
C VAL A 54 -11.56 -1.45 -1.88
N GLY A 55 -10.43 -1.13 -1.23
CA GLY A 55 -10.38 -0.57 0.13
C GLY A 55 -10.95 0.85 0.26
N ASN A 56 -11.28 1.50 -0.86
CA ASN A 56 -11.98 2.78 -0.89
C ASN A 56 -13.48 2.64 -0.58
N GLU A 57 -14.04 1.43 -0.59
CA GLU A 57 -15.41 1.15 -0.16
C GLU A 57 -15.42 0.72 1.31
N ARG A 58 -15.51 1.71 2.20
CA ARG A 58 -15.80 1.60 3.64
C ARG A 58 -14.75 0.87 4.49
N VAL A 59 -13.97 1.66 5.24
CA VAL A 59 -13.31 1.17 6.46
C VAL A 59 -13.88 1.83 7.71
N PRO A 60 -14.88 1.19 8.34
CA PRO A 60 -15.09 1.23 9.77
C PRO A 60 -14.46 -0.04 10.37
N GLY A 61 -13.18 0.05 10.75
CA GLY A 61 -12.48 -0.90 11.63
C GLY A 61 -12.24 -2.33 11.08
N ARG A 62 -10.97 -2.74 10.94
CA ARG A 62 -10.62 -4.15 11.09
C ARG A 62 -9.14 -4.38 11.46
N SER A 63 -8.99 -4.95 12.65
CA SER A 63 -7.98 -5.91 13.09
C SER A 63 -6.51 -5.64 12.80
N THR A 64 -5.85 -5.01 13.76
CA THR A 64 -4.58 -5.54 14.27
C THR A 64 -4.78 -7.00 14.68
N SER A 65 -4.09 -7.91 14.02
CA SER A 65 -3.81 -9.25 14.55
C SER A 65 -2.36 -9.32 14.96
#